data_AF-A0A1Z3MY77-F1
#
_entry.id   AF-A0A1Z3MY77-F1
#
_cell.length_a   1.000
_cell.length_b   1.000
_cell.length_c   1.000
_cell.angle_alpha   90.00
_cell.angle_beta   90.00
_cell.angle_gamma   90.00
#
_symmetry.space_group_name_H-M   'P 1'
#
loop_
_entity.id
_entity.type
_entity.pdbx_description
1 polymer ?
#
loop_
_entity_poly.entity_id
_entity_poly.type
_entity_poly.pdbx_seq_one_letter_code
_entity_poly.pdbx_strand_id
1 'polypeptide(L)'
;MSLDETAQVSRQGNDVCMSINDARDYQPADMGINLRGTLPKEKKFNFSPGLKIVDGALCIPPSYHCFMDGNKYIVEFVLHSASNKDEPRNFVVGIGVNKTQVYNFPLTDREISRPYGSIEISE
;
A
#
# COMPACT_ATOMS: atom_id res chain seq x y z
N MET A 1 -1.95 7.72 17.91
CA MET A 1 -2.12 7.76 16.44
C MET A 1 -0.83 7.22 15.87
N SER A 2 -0.84 6.01 15.30
CA SER A 2 0.35 5.47 14.62
C SER A 2 0.56 6.25 13.33
N LEU A 3 1.82 6.49 12.98
CA LEU A 3 2.17 7.06 11.69
C LEU A 3 1.97 6.01 10.59
N ASP A 4 1.63 6.49 9.40
CA ASP A 4 1.55 5.63 8.22
C ASP A 4 2.96 5.47 7.63
N GLU A 5 3.31 4.24 7.33
CA GLU A 5 4.49 3.87 6.56
C GLU A 5 4.18 3.94 5.05
N THR A 6 5.23 3.95 4.24
CA THR A 6 5.12 3.81 2.79
C THR A 6 6.10 2.76 2.29
N ALA A 7 5.86 2.25 1.09
CA ALA A 7 6.63 1.15 0.51
C ALA A 7 7.01 1.45 -0.94
N GLN A 8 8.18 0.98 -1.34
CA GLN A 8 8.61 1.01 -2.74
C GLN A 8 7.81 -0.01 -3.55
N VAL A 9 7.27 0.43 -4.69
CA VAL A 9 6.51 -0.42 -5.60
C VAL A 9 7.38 -0.92 -6.73
N SER A 10 7.21 -2.19 -7.09
CA SER A 10 7.83 -2.80 -8.25
C SER A 10 6.86 -3.75 -8.93
N ARG A 11 7.13 -4.06 -10.20
CA ARG A 11 6.41 -5.10 -10.92
C ARG A 11 7.27 -6.36 -10.98
N GLN A 12 6.73 -7.47 -10.52
CA GLN A 12 7.39 -8.78 -10.53
C GLN A 12 6.53 -9.73 -11.36
N GLY A 13 6.94 -9.97 -12.61
CA GLY A 13 6.07 -10.62 -13.58
C GLY A 13 4.80 -9.78 -13.82
N ASN A 14 3.64 -10.36 -13.54
CA ASN A 14 2.35 -9.66 -13.64
C ASN A 14 1.89 -9.01 -12.33
N ASP A 15 2.55 -9.34 -11.22
CA ASP A 15 2.16 -8.91 -9.89
C ASP A 15 2.72 -7.52 -9.60
N VAL A 16 1.98 -6.75 -8.81
CA VAL A 16 2.45 -5.47 -8.28
C VAL A 16 2.84 -5.69 -6.83
N CYS A 17 4.12 -5.49 -6.52
CA CYS A 17 4.70 -5.82 -5.23
C CYS A 17 5.14 -4.57 -4.48
N MET A 18 4.84 -4.53 -3.18
CA MET A 18 5.27 -3.49 -2.25
C MET A 18 6.32 -4.07 -1.32
N SER A 19 7.48 -3.41 -1.24
CA SER A 19 8.58 -3.85 -0.39
C SER A 19 8.33 -3.45 1.06
N ILE A 20 8.27 -4.42 1.97
CA ILE A 20 7.99 -4.24 3.39
C ILE A 20 9.29 -4.37 4.17
N ASN A 21 9.78 -3.24 4.67
CA ASN A 21 10.92 -3.22 5.57
C ASN A 21 10.57 -3.93 6.88
N ASP A 22 11.49 -4.73 7.40
CA ASP A 22 11.33 -5.46 8.65
C ASP A 22 10.02 -6.26 8.74
N ALA A 23 9.72 -7.03 7.68
CA ALA A 23 8.46 -7.76 7.57
C ALA A 23 8.23 -8.80 8.68
N ARG A 24 9.29 -9.48 9.16
CA ARG A 24 9.23 -10.50 10.22
C ARG A 24 8.03 -11.45 10.05
N ASP A 25 7.11 -11.47 11.01
CA ASP A 25 5.88 -12.27 11.05
C ASP A 25 4.62 -11.45 10.75
N TYR A 26 4.77 -10.19 10.30
CA TYR A 26 3.65 -9.33 9.95
C TYR A 26 2.92 -9.87 8.71
N GLN A 27 1.59 -9.91 8.79
CA GLN A 27 0.73 -10.32 7.68
C GLN A 27 -0.41 -9.32 7.45
N PRO A 28 -0.89 -9.17 6.20
CA PRO A 28 -2.00 -8.27 5.89
C PRO A 28 -3.28 -8.67 6.63
N ALA A 29 -3.82 -7.74 7.40
CA ALA A 29 -5.09 -7.89 8.10
C ALA A 29 -6.24 -7.24 7.32
N ASP A 30 -5.99 -6.07 6.74
CA ASP A 30 -6.92 -5.38 5.86
C ASP A 30 -6.20 -4.75 4.66
N MET A 31 -6.97 -4.42 3.64
CA MET A 31 -6.47 -3.74 2.45
C MET A 31 -7.57 -2.97 1.73
N GLY A 32 -7.31 -1.71 1.41
CA GLY A 32 -8.07 -0.90 0.46
C GLY A 32 -7.25 -0.63 -0.80
N ILE A 33 -7.84 -0.84 -1.97
CA ILE A 33 -7.23 -0.43 -3.26
C ILE A 33 -8.26 0.44 -3.97
N ASN A 34 -7.99 1.73 -4.04
CA ASN A 34 -8.93 2.72 -4.58
C ASN A 34 -8.22 3.62 -5.60
N LEU A 35 -8.96 4.20 -6.54
CA LEU A 35 -8.41 5.21 -7.44
C LEU A 35 -8.06 6.47 -6.64
N ARG A 36 -7.03 7.19 -7.07
CA ARG A 36 -6.71 8.49 -6.49
C ARG A 36 -7.90 9.44 -6.64
N GLY A 37 -8.30 10.09 -5.55
CA GLY A 37 -9.45 11.00 -5.52
C GLY A 37 -10.80 10.33 -5.23
N THR A 38 -10.85 9.01 -5.02
CA THR A 38 -12.07 8.35 -4.48
C THR A 38 -12.47 8.98 -3.15
N LEU A 39 -13.74 9.37 -3.03
CA LEU A 39 -14.24 10.03 -1.83
C LEU A 39 -14.18 9.08 -0.62
N PRO A 40 -13.96 9.57 0.62
CA PRO A 40 -13.82 8.71 1.79
C PRO A 40 -14.98 7.72 2.01
N LYS A 41 -16.21 8.13 1.67
CA LYS A 41 -17.43 7.29 1.80
C LYS A 41 -17.55 6.20 0.73
N GLU A 42 -16.79 6.33 -0.37
CA GLU A 42 -16.83 5.42 -1.52
C GLU A 42 -15.65 4.44 -1.52
N LYS A 43 -14.65 4.67 -0.65
CA LYS A 43 -13.51 3.77 -0.49
C LYS A 43 -13.99 2.38 -0.11
N LYS A 44 -13.41 1.37 -0.76
CA LYS A 44 -13.65 -0.03 -0.47
C LYS A 44 -12.46 -0.61 0.27
N PHE A 45 -12.76 -1.43 1.28
CA PHE A 45 -11.80 -2.13 2.09
C PHE A 45 -12.17 -3.61 2.16
N ASN A 46 -11.15 -4.47 2.05
CA ASN A 46 -11.24 -5.89 2.30
C ASN A 46 -10.57 -6.16 3.65
N PHE A 47 -11.35 -6.60 4.64
CA PHE A 47 -10.88 -6.90 6.00
C PHE A 47 -10.35 -8.34 6.16
N SER A 48 -10.20 -9.07 5.06
CA SER A 48 -9.53 -10.36 5.01
C SER A 48 -8.98 -10.58 3.60
N PRO A 49 -7.89 -9.89 3.23
CA PRO A 49 -7.36 -9.90 1.87
C PRO A 49 -6.89 -11.28 1.41
N GLY A 50 -6.56 -12.19 2.34
CA GLY A 50 -6.00 -13.52 2.01
C GLY A 50 -4.63 -13.47 1.32
N LEU A 51 -4.08 -12.27 1.13
CA LEU A 51 -2.72 -12.04 0.66
C LEU A 51 -1.72 -12.32 1.78
N LYS A 52 -0.47 -12.59 1.40
CA LYS A 52 0.62 -12.85 2.34
C LYS A 52 1.83 -12.01 1.98
N ILE A 53 2.59 -11.65 3.00
CA ILE A 53 3.95 -11.16 2.80
C ILE A 53 4.87 -12.37 2.69
N VAL A 54 5.60 -12.45 1.59
CA VAL A 54 6.59 -13.50 1.29
C VAL A 54 7.89 -12.81 0.92
N ASP A 55 9.00 -13.24 1.53
CA ASP A 55 10.34 -12.68 1.31
C ASP A 55 10.41 -11.15 1.41
N GLY A 56 9.67 -10.58 2.37
CA GLY A 56 9.65 -9.14 2.61
C GLY A 56 8.83 -8.33 1.59
N ALA A 57 8.04 -8.98 0.73
CA ALA A 57 7.19 -8.29 -0.24
C ALA A 57 5.71 -8.68 -0.10
N LEU A 58 4.83 -7.69 -0.22
CA LEU A 58 3.39 -7.88 -0.40
C LEU A 58 3.08 -7.77 -1.88
N CYS A 59 2.84 -8.90 -2.55
CA CYS A 59 2.52 -8.94 -3.98
C CYS A 59 1.02 -9.10 -4.21
N ILE A 60 0.47 -8.24 -5.05
CA ILE A 60 -0.94 -8.25 -5.45
C ILE A 60 -1.03 -8.85 -6.87
N PRO A 61 -1.61 -10.05 -7.01
CA PRO A 61 -1.78 -10.66 -8.31
C PRO A 61 -2.96 -10.03 -9.08
N PRO A 62 -2.99 -10.12 -10.42
CA PRO A 62 -4.12 -9.62 -11.23
C PRO A 62 -5.46 -10.26 -10.89
N SER A 63 -5.45 -11.49 -10.36
CA SER A 63 -6.66 -12.18 -9.88
C SER A 63 -7.27 -11.54 -8.63
N TYR A 64 -6.47 -10.81 -7.85
CA TYR A 64 -6.94 -10.04 -6.70
C TYR A 64 -7.32 -8.61 -7.11
N HIS A 65 -6.45 -7.92 -7.84
CA HIS A 65 -6.74 -6.59 -8.37
C HIS A 65 -5.99 -6.34 -9.68
N CYS A 66 -6.73 -5.94 -10.72
CA CYS A 66 -6.14 -5.56 -12.00
C CYS A 66 -5.81 -4.06 -12.02
N PHE A 67 -4.52 -3.75 -11.91
CA PHE A 67 -4.01 -2.38 -12.04
C PHE A 67 -4.01 -1.95 -13.50
N MET A 68 -4.97 -1.10 -13.86
CA MET A 68 -5.19 -0.64 -15.23
C MET A 68 -4.20 0.46 -15.62
N ASP A 69 -3.78 0.46 -16.89
CA ASP A 69 -2.89 1.48 -17.43
C ASP A 69 -3.50 2.89 -17.37
N GLY A 70 -2.66 3.89 -17.16
CA GLY A 70 -3.03 5.31 -17.06
C GLY A 70 -3.62 5.71 -15.70
N ASN A 71 -3.89 4.74 -14.82
CA ASN A 71 -4.51 5.01 -13.52
C ASN A 71 -3.47 5.23 -12.41
N LYS A 72 -3.93 5.94 -11.38
CA LYS A 72 -3.23 6.12 -10.10
C LYS A 72 -4.11 5.57 -8.99
N TYR A 73 -3.53 4.74 -8.15
CA TYR A 73 -4.19 4.06 -7.06
C TYR A 73 -3.59 4.49 -5.72
N ILE A 74 -4.44 4.55 -4.70
CA ILE A 74 -4.05 4.64 -3.30
C ILE A 74 -4.31 3.26 -2.71
N VAL A 75 -3.23 2.61 -2.28
CA VAL A 75 -3.27 1.30 -1.61
C VAL A 75 -3.02 1.53 -0.12
N GLU A 76 -4.03 1.22 0.68
CA GLU A 76 -4.02 1.31 2.14
C GLU A 76 -4.03 -0.12 2.68
N PHE A 77 -3.17 -0.46 3.64
CA PHE A 77 -3.23 -1.77 4.28
C PHE A 77 -2.64 -1.73 5.69
N VAL A 78 -3.22 -2.54 6.57
CA VAL A 78 -2.71 -2.77 7.92
C VAL A 78 -2.07 -4.14 8.02
N LEU A 79 -0.88 -4.18 8.63
CA LEU A 79 -0.19 -5.42 8.96
C LEU A 79 -0.29 -5.70 10.45
N HIS A 80 -0.61 -6.95 10.80
CA HIS A 80 -0.56 -7.44 12.17
C HIS A 80 0.52 -8.51 12.32
N SER A 81 1.29 -8.41 13.39
CA SER A 81 2.21 -9.46 13.81
C SER A 81 1.47 -10.53 14.61
N ALA A 82 1.83 -11.80 14.40
CA ALA A 82 1.29 -12.89 15.21
C ALA A 82 1.82 -12.83 16.64
N SER A 83 3.06 -12.37 16.81
CA SER A 83 3.76 -12.25 18.09
C SER A 83 3.50 -10.93 18.83
N ASN A 84 3.14 -9.84 18.12
CA ASN A 84 2.80 -8.56 18.74
C ASN A 84 1.54 -7.93 18.12
N LYS A 85 0.37 -8.29 18.67
CA LYS A 85 -0.93 -7.84 18.15
C LYS A 85 -1.25 -6.38 18.47
N ASP A 86 -0.57 -5.79 19.45
CA ASP A 86 -0.85 -4.43 19.93
C ASP A 86 -0.08 -3.35 19.13
N GLU A 87 0.77 -3.77 18.19
CA GLU A 87 1.59 -2.88 17.34
C GLU A 87 1.29 -3.10 15.84
N PRO A 88 0.09 -2.70 15.36
CA PRO A 88 -0.22 -2.73 13.94
C PRO A 88 0.65 -1.73 13.17
N ARG A 89 1.01 -2.10 11.94
CA ARG A 89 1.74 -1.22 11.02
C ARG A 89 0.81 -0.82 9.88
N ASN A 90 0.54 0.49 9.78
CA ASN A 90 -0.33 1.04 8.76
C ASN A 90 0.51 1.49 7.57
N PHE A 91 0.08 1.17 6.36
CA PHE A 91 0.75 1.59 5.14
C PHE A 91 -0.20 2.35 4.23
N VAL A 92 0.33 3.41 3.61
CA VAL A 92 -0.29 4.08 2.47
C VAL A 92 0.72 4.18 1.33
N VAL A 93 0.36 3.64 0.18
CA VAL A 93 1.22 3.57 -1.01
C VAL A 93 0.49 4.14 -2.21
N GLY A 94 1.09 5.15 -2.84
CA GLY A 94 0.63 5.68 -4.13
C GLY A 94 1.23 4.86 -5.26
N ILE A 95 0.40 4.16 -6.03
CA ILE A 95 0.83 3.33 -7.17
C ILE A 95 0.31 3.94 -8.47
N GLY A 96 1.22 4.42 -9.30
CA GLY A 96 0.93 4.83 -10.68
C GLY A 96 1.23 3.71 -11.65
N VAL A 97 0.40 3.55 -12.68
CA VAL A 97 0.62 2.61 -13.79
C VAL A 97 0.82 3.41 -15.07
N ASN A 98 1.89 3.11 -15.81
CA ASN A 98 2.12 3.65 -17.15
C ASN A 98 2.68 2.55 -18.05
N LYS A 99 1.88 2.14 -19.04
CA LYS A 99 2.06 0.97 -19.87
C LYS A 99 2.32 -0.27 -19.00
N THR A 100 3.54 -0.79 -19.06
CA THR A 100 3.97 -1.97 -18.31
C THR A 100 4.65 -1.61 -16.98
N GLN A 101 4.96 -0.33 -16.75
CA GLN A 101 5.69 0.13 -15.56
C GLN A 101 4.74 0.50 -14.43
N VAL A 102 5.19 0.25 -13.21
CA VAL A 102 4.59 0.75 -11.97
C VAL A 102 5.59 1.64 -11.26
N TYR A 103 5.10 2.71 -10.64
CA TYR A 103 5.95 3.69 -9.96
C TYR A 103 5.24 4.29 -8.76
N ASN A 104 6.01 4.73 -7.76
CA ASN A 104 5.49 5.51 -6.65
C ASN A 104 5.21 6.95 -7.10
N PHE A 105 4.11 7.53 -6.64
CA PHE A 105 3.84 8.97 -6.80
C PHE A 105 3.70 9.64 -5.43
N PRO A 106 3.95 10.96 -5.32
CA PRO A 106 3.83 11.66 -4.04
C PRO A 106 2.39 11.72 -3.53
N LEU A 107 2.21 11.23 -2.31
CA LEU A 107 0.98 11.33 -1.52
C LEU A 107 0.87 12.73 -0.90
N THR A 108 -0.34 13.25 -0.85
CA THR A 108 -0.69 14.51 -0.15
C THR A 108 -0.91 14.27 1.34
N ASP A 109 -0.89 15.33 2.14
CA ASP A 109 -1.15 15.27 3.59
C ASP A 109 -2.57 14.81 3.94
N ARG A 110 -3.49 14.81 2.95
CA ARG A 110 -4.84 14.25 3.11
C ARG A 110 -4.89 12.75 2.83
N GLU A 111 -3.89 12.21 2.17
CA GLU A 111 -3.81 10.80 1.75
C GLU A 111 -2.99 9.98 2.75
N ILE A 112 -2.03 10.57 3.47
CA ILE A 112 -1.13 9.84 4.39
C ILE A 112 -0.89 10.63 5.68
N SER A 113 -0.93 9.95 6.83
CA SER A 113 -0.57 10.52 8.13
C SER A 113 0.94 10.44 8.36
N ARG A 114 1.63 11.56 8.12
CA ARG A 114 3.07 11.72 8.38
C ARG A 114 3.31 12.51 9.67
N PRO A 115 4.48 12.36 10.34
CA PRO A 115 4.83 13.26 11.42
C PRO A 115 4.97 14.69 10.87
N TYR A 116 4.39 15.66 11.58
CA TYR A 116 4.53 17.09 11.28
C TYR A 116 6.03 17.42 11.15
N GLY A 117 6.49 17.68 9.92
CA GLY A 117 7.91 17.92 9.61
C GLY A 117 8.48 17.07 8.46
N SER A 118 7.75 16.07 7.97
CA SER A 118 8.20 15.17 6.88
C SER A 118 7.83 15.67 5.49
N ILE A 119 8.07 16.96 5.22
CA ILE A 119 7.88 17.50 3.88
C ILE A 119 9.12 17.11 3.06
N GLU A 120 9.08 15.94 2.41
CA GLU A 120 9.93 15.75 1.24
C GLU A 120 9.24 16.42 0.06
N ILE A 121 9.60 17.70 -0.16
CA ILE A 121 9.41 18.34 -1.45
C ILE A 121 10.48 17.75 -2.36
N SER A 122 10.07 16.96 -3.35
CA SER A 122 10.90 16.73 -4.52
C SER A 122 10.33 17.57 -5.65
N GLU A 123 11.20 18.45 -6.16
CA GLU A 123 11.04 19.40 -7.27
C GLU A 123 10.40 18.81 -8.53
#